data_AF-A0A831VL86-F1
#
_entry.id   AF-A0A831VL86-F1
#
_cell.length_a   1.000
_cell.length_b   1.000
_cell.length_c   1.000
_cell.angle_alpha   90.00
_cell.angle_beta   90.00
_cell.angle_gamma   90.00
#
_symmetry.space_group_name_H-M   'P 1'
#
loop_
_entity.id
_entity.type
_entity.pdbx_description
1 polymer ?
#
loop_
_entity_poly.entity_id
_entity_poly.type
_entity_poly.pdbx_seq_one_letter_code
_entity_poly.pdbx_strand_id
1 'polypeptide(L)'
;MLFVITITDPKGTTLLSDLFHMDSRTELYQRLSFLNTDVTKESLKNVFKIQISDVKRTVLIRLFPNIVEAQLNKTRIYEQIAQKQDEYIAQNRE
;
A
#
# COMPACT_ATOMS: atom_id res chain seq x y z
N MET A 1 3.69 11.97 -8.10
CA MET A 1 4.27 10.68 -8.56
C MET A 1 3.19 9.60 -8.58
N LEU A 2 3.24 8.71 -9.57
CA LEU A 2 2.29 7.60 -9.71
C LEU A 2 2.82 6.34 -9.01
N PHE A 3 1.95 5.67 -8.26
CA PHE A 3 2.21 4.40 -7.58
C PHE A 3 1.12 3.39 -7.92
N VAL A 4 1.49 2.11 -7.87
CA VAL A 4 0.58 0.96 -8.00
C VAL A 4 0.51 0.26 -6.65
N ILE A 5 -0.69 0.04 -6.11
CA ILE A 5 -0.92 -0.91 -5.03
C ILE A 5 -1.43 -2.22 -5.62
N THR A 6 -0.87 -3.33 -5.17
CA THR A 6 -1.30 -4.68 -5.55
C THR A 6 -1.51 -5.52 -4.30
N ILE A 7 -2.65 -6.21 -4.23
CA ILE A 7 -2.95 -7.17 -3.17
C ILE A 7 -3.06 -8.55 -3.80
N THR A 8 -2.24 -9.49 -3.35
CA THR A 8 -2.27 -10.89 -3.82
C THR A 8 -2.64 -11.83 -2.69
N ASP A 9 -3.38 -12.88 -3.03
CA ASP A 9 -3.72 -13.96 -2.11
C ASP A 9 -2.52 -14.92 -1.88
N PRO A 10 -2.66 -15.88 -0.95
CA PRO A 10 -1.64 -16.90 -0.70
C PRO A 10 -1.27 -17.80 -1.89
N LYS A 11 -2.13 -17.90 -2.91
CA LYS A 11 -1.90 -18.66 -4.13
C LYS A 11 -1.19 -17.83 -5.21
N GLY A 12 -0.96 -16.54 -4.96
CA GLY A 12 -0.38 -15.60 -5.92
C GLY A 12 -1.41 -14.94 -6.84
N THR A 13 -2.71 -15.17 -6.63
CA THR A 13 -3.78 -14.51 -7.38
C THR A 13 -3.86 -13.04 -6.99
N THR A 14 -3.82 -12.14 -7.96
CA THR A 14 -4.09 -10.72 -7.73
C THR A 14 -5.57 -10.52 -7.41
N LEU A 15 -5.86 -10.04 -6.21
CA LEU A 15 -7.21 -9.70 -5.76
C LEU A 15 -7.56 -8.24 -6.05
N LEU A 16 -6.55 -7.37 -6.06
CA LEU A 16 -6.70 -5.93 -6.31
C LEU A 16 -5.42 -5.40 -6.94
N SER A 17 -5.58 -4.52 -7.92
CA SER A 17 -4.50 -3.69 -8.45
C SER A 17 -5.06 -2.33 -8.79
N ASP A 18 -4.44 -1.27 -8.27
CA ASP A 18 -4.96 0.09 -8.39
C ASP A 18 -3.84 1.12 -8.45
N LEU A 19 -4.15 2.30 -8.99
CA LEU A 19 -3.24 3.41 -9.20
C LEU A 19 -3.58 4.57 -8.27
N PHE A 20 -2.57 5.20 -7.69
CA PHE A 20 -2.74 6.39 -6.88
C PHE A 20 -1.56 7.35 -6.99
N HIS A 21 -1.81 8.61 -6.64
CA HIS A 21 -0.82 9.67 -6.65
C HIS A 21 -0.36 10.02 -5.24
N MET A 22 0.96 10.22 -5.09
CA MET A 22 1.61 10.85 -3.94
C MET A 22 2.72 11.77 -4.47
N ASP A 23 3.10 12.83 -3.77
CA ASP A 23 4.07 13.81 -4.25
C ASP A 23 5.46 13.21 -4.37
N SER A 24 5.83 12.33 -3.43
CA SER A 24 7.15 11.70 -3.39
C SER A 24 7.13 10.33 -2.73
N ARG A 25 8.22 9.56 -2.88
CA ARG A 25 8.44 8.34 -2.08
C ARG A 25 8.54 8.65 -0.59
N THR A 26 9.10 9.81 -0.22
CA THR A 26 9.22 10.22 1.18
C THR A 26 7.85 10.41 1.81
N GLU A 27 6.93 11.10 1.13
CA GLU A 27 5.55 11.24 1.58
C GLU A 27 4.87 9.87 1.73
N LEU A 28 5.04 8.98 0.74
CA LEU A 28 4.51 7.62 0.81
C LEU A 28 4.96 6.89 2.08
N TYR A 29 6.26 6.92 2.39
CA TYR A 29 6.79 6.28 3.59
C TYR A 29 6.28 6.91 4.89
N GLN A 30 6.07 8.22 4.91
CA GLN A 30 5.53 8.93 6.07
C GLN A 30 4.07 8.53 6.33
N ARG A 31 3.21 8.63 5.31
CA ARG A 31 1.79 8.29 5.42
C ARG A 31 1.55 6.81 5.68
N LEU A 32 2.38 5.94 5.10
CA LEU A 32 2.29 4.50 5.26
C LEU A 32 3.30 3.95 6.28
N SER A 33 3.74 4.78 7.23
CA SER A 33 4.69 4.37 8.27
C SER A 33 4.17 3.23 9.15
N PHE A 34 2.85 3.09 9.30
CA PHE A 34 2.23 1.95 9.99
C PHE A 34 2.48 0.61 9.28
N LEU A 35 2.84 0.62 8.00
CA LEU A 35 3.31 -0.58 7.30
C LEU A 35 4.78 -0.89 7.61
N ASN A 36 5.53 -0.07 8.34
CA ASN A 36 6.96 -0.31 8.58
C ASN A 36 7.28 -1.20 9.80
N THR A 37 6.29 -1.86 10.41
CA THR A 37 6.52 -2.80 11.52
C THR A 37 7.38 -3.99 11.08
N ASP A 38 8.48 -4.26 11.77
CA ASP A 38 9.39 -5.36 11.46
C ASP A 38 8.62 -6.69 11.40
N VAL A 39 8.58 -7.28 10.21
CA VAL A 39 8.17 -8.67 10.04
C VAL A 39 9.44 -9.41 9.66
N THR A 40 9.96 -10.17 10.63
CA THR A 40 11.07 -11.09 10.43
C THR A 40 10.77 -11.95 9.20
N LYS A 41 11.72 -11.97 8.26
CA LYS A 41 11.67 -12.72 6.99
C LYS A 41 11.76 -14.24 7.18
N GLU A 42 11.13 -14.79 8.22
CA GLU A 42 11.00 -16.24 8.34
C GLU A 42 9.85 -16.71 7.45
N SER A 43 10.05 -17.86 6.82
CA SER A 43 9.37 -18.31 5.62
C SER A 43 7.85 -18.38 5.75
N LEU A 44 7.16 -17.30 5.42
CA LEU A 44 5.71 -17.24 5.36
C LEU A 44 5.24 -17.84 4.03
N LYS A 45 5.17 -19.17 3.97
CA LYS A 45 4.33 -19.86 2.98
C LYS A 45 2.87 -19.54 3.33
N ASN A 46 2.04 -19.33 2.31
CA ASN A 46 0.59 -19.16 2.44
C ASN A 46 0.14 -17.83 3.09
N VAL A 47 0.57 -16.68 2.55
CA VAL A 47 0.24 -15.34 3.09
C VAL A 47 -0.33 -14.39 2.05
N PHE A 48 -1.14 -13.45 2.51
CA PHE A 48 -1.58 -12.31 1.71
C PHE A 48 -0.43 -11.31 1.59
N LYS A 49 -0.26 -10.71 0.42
CA LYS A 49 0.79 -9.72 0.18
C LYS A 49 0.17 -8.42 -0.30
N ILE A 50 0.53 -7.31 0.35
CA ILE A 50 0.31 -5.96 -0.16
C ILE A 50 1.66 -5.44 -0.66
N GLN A 51 1.71 -5.06 -1.93
CA GLN A 51 2.89 -4.52 -2.58
C GLN A 51 2.57 -3.13 -3.13
N ILE A 52 3.43 -2.15 -2.87
CA ILE A 52 3.34 -0.83 -3.47
C ILE A 52 4.60 -0.61 -4.30
N SER A 53 4.40 -0.29 -5.57
CA SER A 53 5.48 -0.09 -6.54
C SER A 53 5.33 1.27 -7.20
N ASP A 54 6.44 1.85 -7.62
CA ASP A 54 6.43 2.90 -8.62
C ASP A 54 6.84 2.32 -9.98
N VAL A 55 6.95 3.18 -10.99
CA VAL A 55 7.33 2.80 -12.36
C VAL A 55 8.72 2.14 -12.48
N LYS A 56 9.58 2.24 -11.46
CA LYS A 56 10.95 1.68 -11.48
C LYS A 56 11.08 0.43 -10.63
N ARG A 57 10.42 0.35 -9.47
CA ARG A 57 10.64 -0.73 -8.49
C ARG A 57 9.52 -0.85 -7.47
N THR A 58 9.52 -1.98 -6.76
CA THR A 58 8.79 -2.15 -5.50
C THR A 58 9.37 -1.20 -4.44
N VAL A 59 8.49 -0.46 -3.78
CA VAL A 59 8.83 0.55 -2.76
C VAL A 59 8.50 0.04 -1.36
N LEU A 60 7.34 -0.62 -1.21
CA LEU A 60 6.89 -1.25 0.02
C LEU A 60 6.35 -2.64 -0.27
N ILE A 61 6.59 -3.57 0.64
CA ILE A 61 6.01 -4.90 0.62
C ILE A 61 5.66 -5.30 2.05
N ARG A 62 4.43 -5.76 2.26
CA ARG A 62 4.01 -6.37 3.52
C ARG A 62 3.23 -7.64 3.31
N LEU A 63 3.46 -8.57 4.23
CA LEU A 63 2.89 -9.90 4.25
C LEU A 63 1.98 -10.01 5.46
N PHE A 64 0.81 -10.61 5.26
CA PHE A 64 -0.21 -10.79 6.28
C PHE A 64 -0.62 -12.26 6.35
N PRO A 65 -0.63 -12.86 7.56
CA PRO A 65 -0.95 -14.28 7.74
C PRO A 65 -2.42 -14.60 7.43
N ASN A 66 -3.32 -13.61 7.48
CA ASN A 66 -4.74 -13.81 7.26
C ASN A 66 -5.38 -12.65 6.48
N ILE A 67 -6.57 -12.92 5.93
CA ILE A 67 -7.31 -11.95 5.11
C ILE A 67 -7.79 -10.75 5.93
N VAL A 68 -8.09 -10.93 7.22
CA VAL A 68 -8.65 -9.88 8.08
C VAL A 68 -7.61 -8.77 8.27
N GLU A 69 -6.37 -9.12 8.59
CA GLU A 69 -5.26 -8.17 8.71
C GLU A 69 -4.92 -7.51 7.38
N ALA A 70 -4.96 -8.27 6.28
CA ALA A 70 -4.74 -7.72 4.94
C ALA A 70 -5.81 -6.68 4.57
N GLN A 71 -7.09 -6.96 4.85
CA GLN A 71 -8.19 -6.02 4.60
C GLN A 71 -8.10 -4.79 5.51
N LEU A 72 -7.78 -4.96 6.80
CA LEU A 72 -7.60 -3.82 7.72
C LEU A 72 -6.49 -2.88 7.24
N ASN A 73 -5.35 -3.42 6.80
CA ASN A 73 -4.25 -2.61 6.29
C ASN A 73 -4.58 -1.99 4.93
N LYS A 74 -5.27 -2.71 4.05
CA LYS A 74 -5.83 -2.13 2.82
C LYS A 74 -6.69 -0.90 3.13
N THR A 75 -7.65 -1.01 4.05
CA THR A 75 -8.53 0.11 4.42
C THR A 75 -7.71 1.32 4.87
N ARG A 76 -6.75 1.13 5.78
CA ARG A 76 -5.88 2.22 6.26
C ARG A 76 -5.05 2.86 5.16
N ILE A 77 -4.56 2.08 4.19
CA ILE A 77 -3.84 2.63 3.04
C ILE A 77 -4.77 3.51 2.20
N TYR A 78 -5.98 3.04 1.91
CA TYR A 78 -6.95 3.80 1.12
C TYR A 78 -7.44 5.06 1.85
N GLU A 79 -7.56 5.04 3.17
CA GLU A 79 -7.84 6.25 3.97
C GLU A 79 -6.74 7.31 3.76
N GLN A 80 -5.46 6.90 3.78
CA GLN A 80 -4.34 7.82 3.53
C GLN A 80 -4.31 8.34 2.08
N ILE A 81 -4.68 7.51 1.10
CA ILE A 81 -4.79 7.91 -0.31
C ILE A 81 -5.93 8.91 -0.49
N ALA A 82 -7.10 8.66 0.09
CA ALA A 82 -8.25 9.55 0.03
C ALA A 82 -7.94 10.92 0.65
N GLN A 83 -7.30 10.93 1.84
CA GLN A 83 -6.83 12.17 2.47
C GLN A 83 -5.91 12.98 1.53
N LYS A 84 -4.99 12.32 0.83
CA LYS A 84 -4.11 12.99 -0.14
C LYS A 84 -4.90 13.57 -1.32
N GLN A 85 -5.90 12.87 -1.81
CA GLN A 85 -6.76 13.36 -2.89
C GLN A 85 -7.56 14.59 -2.45
N ASP A 86 -8.10 14.58 -1.24
CA ASP A 86 -8.84 15.71 -0.68
C ASP A 86 -7.94 16.95 -0.54
N GLU A 87 -6.69 16.78 -0.06
CA GLU A 87 -5.69 17.84 -0.01
C GLU A 87 -5.42 18.45 -1.40
N TYR A 88 -5.28 17.61 -2.42
CA TYR A 88 -5.05 18.06 -3.79
C TYR A 88 -6.27 18.83 -4.34
N ILE A 89 -7.49 18.35 -4.08
CA ILE A 89 -8.71 19.04 -4.49
C ILE A 89 -8.82 20.41 -3.81
N ALA A 90 -8.49 20.51 -2.52
CA ALA A 90 -8.52 21.76 -1.77
C ALA A 90 -7.52 22.79 -2.34
N GLN A 91 -6.28 22.37 -2.61
CA GLN A 91 -5.22 23.25 -3.15
C GLN A 91 -5.51 23.78 -4.56
N ASN A 92 -6.31 23.08 -5.37
CA ASN A 92 -6.63 23.47 -6.75
C ASN A 92 -7.99 24.19 -6.87
N ARG A 93 -8.67 24.47 -5.75
CA ARG A 93 -9.91 25.26 -5.72
C ARG A 93 -9.67 26.74 -5.37
N GLU A 94 -8.48 27.09 -4.90
CA GLU A 94 -8.00 28.45 -4.68
C GLU A 94 -7.26 28.98 -5.92
#